data_AF-A0A4Z0PVR1-F1
#
_entry.id   AF-A0A4Z0PVR1-F1
#
_cell.length_a   1.000
_cell.length_b   1.000
_cell.length_c   1.000
_cell.angle_alpha   90.00
_cell.angle_beta   90.00
_cell.angle_gamma   90.00
#
_symmetry.space_group_name_H-M   'P 1'
#
loop_
_entity.id
_entity.type
_entity.pdbx_description
1 polymer ?
#
loop_
_entity_poly.entity_id
_entity_poly.type
_entity_poly.pdbx_seq_one_letter_code
_entity_poly.pdbx_strand_id
1 'polypeptide(L)'
;MPALSTSEIQMLSRKEIEARAQAVLQQANAGMLPIDPVSLAAAQGITVHNAEFAQDNLSGMITKQGNGTIILVKGSDPASRKRFTIAHELAHHFLHLQDATGSFVDNTINLFREQFPDATPDADRARETEANRFAAALLMPEPLMRREFAHNPDIDYLAWRFGVSEQAMGYRIAELGLR
;
A
#
# COMPACT_ATOMS: atom_id res chain seq x y z
N MET A 1 -11.83 8.05 -41.12
CA MET A 1 -11.64 7.07 -40.02
C MET A 1 -10.91 7.80 -38.90
N PRO A 2 -11.56 8.15 -37.78
CA PRO A 2 -10.84 8.74 -36.67
C PRO A 2 -10.10 7.62 -35.92
N ALA A 3 -8.84 7.90 -35.57
CA ALA A 3 -8.00 7.01 -34.77
C ALA A 3 -8.61 6.81 -33.38
N LEU A 4 -8.58 5.58 -32.89
CA LEU A 4 -8.95 5.24 -31.52
C LEU A 4 -8.04 6.01 -30.56
N SER A 5 -8.65 6.86 -29.72
CA SER A 5 -8.00 7.56 -28.61
C SER A 5 -7.43 6.51 -27.67
N THR A 6 -6.09 6.48 -27.57
CA THR A 6 -5.40 5.83 -26.46
C THR A 6 -5.80 6.59 -25.22
N SER A 7 -6.55 5.96 -24.31
CA SER A 7 -6.88 6.54 -23.01
C SER A 7 -5.57 6.96 -22.33
N GLU A 8 -5.33 8.25 -22.17
CA GLU A 8 -4.24 8.76 -21.35
C GLU A 8 -4.35 8.10 -19.98
N ILE A 9 -3.30 7.40 -19.55
CA ILE A 9 -3.26 6.81 -18.22
C ILE A 9 -3.17 7.99 -17.24
N GLN A 10 -4.31 8.35 -16.67
CA GLN A 10 -4.39 9.43 -15.71
C GLN A 10 -3.76 8.96 -14.39
N MET A 11 -2.50 9.30 -14.18
CA MET A 11 -1.78 9.03 -12.94
C MET A 11 -2.29 9.91 -11.79
N LEU A 12 -2.38 9.35 -10.60
CA LEU A 12 -2.75 10.06 -9.39
C LEU A 12 -1.58 10.92 -8.91
N SER A 13 -1.86 12.18 -8.60
CA SER A 13 -0.89 13.04 -7.92
C SER A 13 -0.64 12.53 -6.50
N ARG A 14 0.54 12.85 -5.94
CA ARG A 14 0.87 12.54 -4.55
C ARG A 14 -0.21 13.02 -3.57
N LYS A 15 -0.72 14.24 -3.78
CA LYS A 15 -1.73 14.83 -2.91
C LYS A 15 -3.03 14.02 -2.92
N GLU A 16 -3.44 13.50 -4.08
CA GLU A 16 -4.61 12.64 -4.20
C GLU A 16 -4.42 11.30 -3.50
N ILE A 17 -3.24 10.68 -3.65
CA ILE A 17 -2.89 9.42 -2.99
C ILE A 17 -2.92 9.57 -1.46
N GLU A 18 -2.30 10.63 -0.94
CA GLU A 18 -2.30 10.96 0.49
C GLU A 18 -3.72 11.18 1.02
N ALA A 19 -4.53 11.93 0.28
CA ALA A 19 -5.92 12.19 0.65
C ALA A 19 -6.75 10.90 0.70
N ARG A 20 -6.55 9.98 -0.25
CA ARG A 20 -7.22 8.67 -0.27
C ARG A 20 -6.78 7.79 0.90
N ALA A 21 -5.47 7.72 1.18
CA ALA A 21 -4.98 6.97 2.34
C ALA A 21 -5.56 7.55 3.65
N GLN A 22 -5.59 8.87 3.79
CA GLN A 22 -6.19 9.53 4.94
C GLN A 22 -7.69 9.27 5.07
N ALA A 23 -8.43 9.20 3.96
CA ALA A 23 -9.86 8.88 3.95
C ALA A 23 -10.12 7.44 4.43
N VAL A 24 -9.29 6.47 4.00
CA VAL A 24 -9.38 5.08 4.49
C VAL A 24 -9.18 5.02 6.01
N LEU A 25 -8.19 5.75 6.54
CA LEU A 25 -7.94 5.80 7.98
C LEU A 25 -9.13 6.42 8.74
N GLN A 26 -9.71 7.51 8.22
CA GLN A 26 -10.87 8.15 8.83
C GLN A 26 -12.11 7.24 8.82
N GLN A 27 -12.40 6.59 7.69
CA GLN A 27 -13.53 5.68 7.56
C GLN A 27 -13.41 4.46 8.49
N ALA A 28 -12.19 3.95 8.67
CA ALA A 28 -11.92 2.85 9.59
C ALA A 28 -11.78 3.30 11.06
N ASN A 29 -11.93 4.60 11.35
CA ASN A 29 -11.61 5.20 12.66
C ASN A 29 -10.22 4.78 13.18
N ALA A 30 -9.26 4.65 12.25
CA ALA A 30 -7.87 4.31 12.51
C ALA A 30 -7.02 5.57 12.62
N GLY A 31 -6.09 5.58 13.56
CA GLY A 31 -5.22 6.74 13.84
C GLY A 31 -4.29 6.57 15.04
N MET A 32 -4.42 5.46 15.76
CA MET A 32 -3.46 5.06 16.78
C MET A 32 -2.28 4.35 16.14
N LEU A 33 -1.08 4.80 16.47
CA LEU A 33 0.16 4.16 16.03
C LEU A 33 0.50 2.96 16.94
N PRO A 34 1.04 1.86 16.37
CA PRO A 34 1.20 1.63 14.93
C PRO A 34 -0.15 1.29 14.27
N ILE A 35 -0.39 1.80 13.06
CA ILE A 35 -1.61 1.47 12.30
C ILE A 35 -1.58 0.00 11.91
N ASP A 36 -2.65 -0.75 12.17
CA ASP A 36 -2.72 -2.18 11.83
C ASP A 36 -3.35 -2.40 10.44
N PRO A 37 -2.56 -2.76 9.42
CA PRO A 37 -3.09 -2.98 8.07
C PRO A 37 -3.97 -4.25 7.99
N VAL A 38 -3.84 -5.21 8.91
CA VAL A 38 -4.72 -6.39 8.93
C VAL A 38 -6.15 -5.99 9.33
N SER A 39 -6.27 -5.17 10.38
CA SER A 39 -7.58 -4.63 10.79
C SER A 39 -8.20 -3.75 9.70
N LEU A 40 -7.40 -2.97 8.96
CA LEU A 40 -7.89 -2.19 7.81
C LEU A 40 -8.40 -3.09 6.69
N ALA A 41 -7.69 -4.18 6.37
CA ALA A 41 -8.14 -5.17 5.40
C ALA A 41 -9.46 -5.81 5.83
N ALA A 42 -9.56 -6.24 7.09
CA ALA A 42 -10.77 -6.85 7.64
C ALA A 42 -11.99 -5.91 7.56
N ALA A 43 -11.79 -4.60 7.80
CA ALA A 43 -12.84 -3.59 7.65
C ALA A 43 -13.37 -3.45 6.21
N GLN A 44 -12.61 -3.89 5.21
CA GLN A 44 -13.02 -3.96 3.80
C GLN A 44 -13.53 -5.35 3.39
N GLY A 45 -13.69 -6.28 4.34
CA GLY A 45 -14.04 -7.67 4.02
C GLY A 45 -12.91 -8.45 3.34
N ILE A 46 -11.66 -8.00 3.47
CA ILE A 46 -10.47 -8.66 2.92
C ILE A 46 -9.81 -9.48 4.03
N THR A 47 -9.58 -10.78 3.80
CA THR A 47 -8.85 -11.63 4.76
C THR A 47 -7.36 -11.68 4.42
N VAL A 48 -6.51 -11.73 5.45
CA VAL A 48 -5.05 -11.81 5.29
C VAL A 48 -4.56 -13.16 5.78
N HIS A 49 -3.77 -13.87 4.96
CA HIS A 49 -3.17 -15.15 5.30
C HIS A 49 -1.67 -15.15 5.04
N ASN A 50 -0.92 -15.86 5.89
CA ASN A 50 0.46 -16.21 5.57
C ASN A 50 0.47 -17.30 4.49
N ALA A 51 1.39 -17.20 3.54
CA ALA A 51 1.61 -18.19 2.49
C ALA A 51 3.10 -18.49 2.34
N GLU A 52 3.38 -19.68 1.83
CA GLU A 52 4.69 -20.01 1.25
C GLU A 52 4.62 -19.76 -0.24
N PHE A 53 5.58 -19.01 -0.77
CA PHE A 53 5.70 -18.77 -2.19
C PHE A 53 6.84 -19.61 -2.75
N ALA A 54 6.60 -20.31 -3.86
CA ALA A 54 7.62 -21.11 -4.52
C ALA A 54 8.76 -20.26 -5.11
N GLN A 55 8.47 -18.99 -5.40
CA GLN A 55 9.45 -18.02 -5.89
C GLN A 55 9.88 -17.12 -4.73
N ASP A 56 11.20 -17.05 -4.51
CA ASP A 56 11.73 -16.34 -3.35
C ASP A 56 11.52 -14.83 -3.37
N ASN A 57 11.42 -14.27 -4.57
CA ASN A 57 11.18 -12.86 -4.77
C ASN A 57 9.73 -12.47 -4.46
N LEU A 58 8.76 -13.36 -4.35
CA LEU A 58 7.38 -12.94 -4.06
C LEU A 58 7.19 -12.56 -2.59
N SER A 59 6.76 -11.33 -2.33
CA SER A 59 6.48 -10.85 -0.95
C SER A 59 5.00 -10.99 -0.57
N GLY A 60 4.11 -10.86 -1.54
CA GLY A 60 2.67 -10.97 -1.34
C GLY A 60 1.87 -10.98 -2.64
N MET A 61 0.57 -11.21 -2.47
CA MET A 61 -0.40 -11.22 -3.56
C MET A 61 -1.78 -10.90 -3.02
N ILE A 62 -2.54 -10.05 -3.71
CA ILE A 62 -3.99 -9.95 -3.56
C ILE A 62 -4.67 -10.83 -4.62
N THR A 63 -5.72 -11.55 -4.25
CA THR A 63 -6.50 -12.41 -5.17
C THR A 63 -7.96 -12.56 -4.74
N LYS A 64 -8.84 -12.94 -5.67
CA LYS A 64 -10.24 -13.30 -5.35
C LYS A 64 -10.32 -14.77 -4.95
N GLN A 65 -11.05 -15.06 -3.88
CA GLN A 65 -11.38 -16.43 -3.48
C GLN A 65 -12.89 -16.55 -3.26
N GLY A 66 -13.57 -17.23 -4.18
CA GLY A 66 -15.03 -17.28 -4.21
C GLY A 66 -15.62 -15.88 -4.35
N ASN A 67 -16.47 -15.48 -3.40
CA ASN A 67 -17.06 -14.14 -3.35
C ASN A 67 -16.24 -13.13 -2.52
N GLY A 68 -15.10 -13.56 -1.94
CA GLY A 68 -14.24 -12.73 -1.09
C GLY A 68 -12.94 -12.30 -1.77
N THR A 69 -12.28 -11.30 -1.19
CA THR A 69 -10.91 -10.90 -1.56
C THR A 69 -9.96 -11.33 -0.45
N ILE A 70 -8.81 -11.89 -0.82
CA ILE A 70 -7.78 -12.33 0.13
C ILE A 70 -6.44 -11.70 -0.21
N ILE A 71 -5.65 -11.42 0.81
CA ILE A 71 -4.25 -11.02 0.72
C ILE A 71 -3.40 -12.15 1.28
N LEU A 72 -2.46 -12.64 0.48
CA LEU A 72 -1.43 -13.59 0.88
C LEU A 72 -0.12 -12.84 1.09
N VAL A 73 0.58 -13.15 2.18
CA VAL A 73 1.85 -12.52 2.54
C VAL A 73 2.88 -13.60 2.87
N LYS A 74 4.15 -13.38 2.49
CA LYS A 74 5.19 -14.38 2.70
C LYS A 74 5.37 -14.63 4.19
N GLY A 75 5.11 -15.86 4.61
CA GLY A 75 5.10 -16.24 6.03
C GLY A 75 6.47 -16.08 6.71
N SER A 76 7.56 -16.20 5.97
CA SER A 76 8.92 -16.05 6.47
C SER A 76 9.39 -14.60 6.64
N ASP A 77 8.64 -13.62 6.12
CA ASP A 77 9.08 -12.22 6.17
C ASP A 77 8.98 -11.61 7.57
N PRO A 78 9.89 -10.68 7.93
CA PRO A 78 9.79 -9.91 9.16
C PRO A 78 8.46 -9.14 9.25
N ALA A 79 7.98 -8.90 10.47
CA ALA A 79 6.68 -8.26 10.70
C ALA A 79 6.55 -6.88 10.03
N SER A 80 7.60 -6.06 10.03
CA SER A 80 7.62 -4.75 9.36
C SER A 80 7.44 -4.87 7.84
N ARG A 81 8.07 -5.88 7.21
CA ARG A 81 7.91 -6.17 5.77
C ARG A 81 6.50 -6.65 5.48
N LYS A 82 5.96 -7.60 6.26
CA LYS A 82 4.57 -8.06 6.11
C LYS A 82 3.57 -6.91 6.18
N ARG A 83 3.74 -6.00 7.15
CA ARG A 83 2.87 -4.82 7.31
C ARG A 83 2.90 -3.94 6.07
N PHE A 84 4.08 -3.67 5.51
CA PHE A 84 4.20 -2.90 4.28
C PHE A 84 3.56 -3.63 3.09
N THR A 85 3.80 -4.93 2.93
CA THR A 85 3.19 -5.76 1.88
C THR A 85 1.66 -5.70 1.95
N ILE A 86 1.05 -5.84 3.13
CA ILE A 86 -0.41 -5.77 3.28
C ILE A 86 -0.92 -4.38 2.91
N ALA A 87 -0.28 -3.31 3.41
CA ALA A 87 -0.65 -1.94 3.07
C ALA A 87 -0.51 -1.64 1.57
N HIS A 88 0.47 -2.24 0.92
CA HIS A 88 0.71 -2.15 -0.51
C HIS A 88 -0.35 -2.93 -1.31
N GLU A 89 -0.74 -4.15 -0.92
CA GLU A 89 -1.88 -4.84 -1.54
C GLU A 89 -3.20 -4.08 -1.35
N LEU A 90 -3.42 -3.48 -0.17
CA LEU A 90 -4.57 -2.60 0.06
C LEU A 90 -4.55 -1.37 -0.86
N ALA A 91 -3.38 -0.83 -1.17
CA ALA A 91 -3.27 0.27 -2.13
C ALA A 91 -3.80 -0.15 -3.51
N HIS A 92 -3.45 -1.34 -4.00
CA HIS A 92 -4.01 -1.82 -5.27
C HIS A 92 -5.53 -2.01 -5.19
N HIS A 93 -6.03 -2.50 -4.06
CA HIS A 93 -7.47 -2.59 -3.83
C HIS A 93 -8.15 -1.23 -3.96
N PHE A 94 -7.67 -0.21 -3.24
CA PHE A 94 -8.29 1.12 -3.21
C PHE A 94 -8.03 1.99 -4.43
N LEU A 95 -6.90 1.82 -5.12
CA LEU A 95 -6.50 2.71 -6.21
C LEU A 95 -6.79 2.12 -7.60
N HIS A 96 -6.69 0.81 -7.76
CA HIS A 96 -6.61 0.19 -9.09
C HIS A 96 -7.71 -0.84 -9.36
N LEU A 97 -8.34 -1.39 -8.31
CA LEU A 97 -9.33 -2.46 -8.43
C LEU A 97 -10.78 -1.98 -8.21
N GLN A 98 -10.98 -0.83 -7.59
CA GLN A 98 -12.29 -0.19 -7.45
C GLN A 98 -12.52 0.81 -8.61
N ASP A 99 -13.69 0.76 -9.24
CA ASP A 99 -14.15 1.84 -10.12
C ASP A 99 -14.61 3.07 -9.32
N ALA A 100 -15.06 4.11 -10.03
CA ALA A 100 -15.56 5.34 -9.43
C ALA A 100 -16.80 5.14 -8.51
N THR A 101 -17.45 3.98 -8.57
CA THR A 101 -18.59 3.59 -7.73
C THR A 101 -18.18 2.71 -6.55
N GLY A 102 -16.90 2.37 -6.42
CA GLY A 102 -16.40 1.40 -5.43
C GLY A 102 -16.64 -0.06 -5.84
N SER A 103 -17.12 -0.31 -7.06
CA SER A 103 -17.35 -1.66 -7.57
C SER A 103 -16.07 -2.22 -8.16
N PHE A 104 -15.84 -3.51 -7.98
CA PHE A 104 -14.65 -4.18 -8.51
C PHE A 104 -14.65 -4.18 -10.04
N VAL A 105 -13.57 -3.71 -10.66
CA VAL A 105 -13.35 -3.86 -12.09
C VAL A 105 -12.70 -5.24 -12.32
N ASP A 106 -13.49 -6.23 -12.70
CA ASP A 106 -13.00 -7.55 -13.15
C ASP A 106 -12.09 -7.33 -14.38
N ASN A 107 -10.89 -7.93 -14.49
CA ASN A 107 -10.78 -9.35 -14.85
C ASN A 107 -9.38 -9.98 -14.65
N THR A 108 -8.55 -9.54 -13.69
CA THR A 108 -7.26 -10.23 -13.40
C THR A 108 -6.71 -9.87 -12.02
N ILE A 109 -7.26 -10.45 -10.95
CA ILE A 109 -6.63 -10.36 -9.62
C ILE A 109 -5.73 -11.58 -9.40
N ASN A 110 -4.59 -11.60 -10.11
CA ASN A 110 -3.44 -12.44 -9.85
C ASN A 110 -2.18 -11.57 -10.04
N LEU A 111 -2.00 -10.58 -9.17
CA LEU A 111 -0.79 -9.75 -9.17
C LEU A 111 0.27 -10.44 -8.31
N PHE A 112 1.16 -11.17 -8.96
CA PHE A 112 2.37 -11.69 -8.33
C PHE A 112 3.35 -10.53 -8.15
N ARG A 113 3.72 -10.18 -6.91
CA ARG A 113 4.67 -9.06 -6.68
C ARG A 113 6.02 -9.53 -6.15
N GLU A 114 7.02 -9.34 -6.99
CA GLU A 114 8.42 -9.57 -6.69
C GLU A 114 8.96 -8.49 -5.72
N GLN A 115 10.01 -8.83 -4.96
CA GLN A 115 10.61 -7.99 -3.92
C GLN A 115 11.11 -6.65 -4.48
N PHE A 116 11.36 -6.60 -5.80
CA PHE A 116 11.70 -5.41 -6.59
C PHE A 116 11.36 -5.67 -8.08
N PRO A 117 10.29 -5.11 -8.66
CA PRO A 117 9.96 -5.39 -10.05
C PRO A 117 10.74 -4.48 -11.00
N ASP A 118 11.74 -5.05 -11.69
CA ASP A 118 12.38 -4.46 -12.87
C ASP A 118 11.75 -4.98 -14.18
N ALA A 119 10.46 -5.35 -14.17
CA ALA A 119 9.77 -5.86 -15.35
C ALA A 119 8.42 -5.17 -15.56
N THR A 120 8.21 -4.68 -16.80
CA THR A 120 6.94 -4.32 -17.51
C THR A 120 6.57 -2.81 -17.65
N PRO A 121 5.74 -2.44 -18.66
CA PRO A 121 5.59 -1.09 -19.25
C PRO A 121 5.28 0.05 -18.26
N ASP A 122 5.49 1.30 -18.70
CA ASP A 122 5.38 2.51 -17.87
C ASP A 122 4.11 2.61 -17.00
N ALA A 123 2.99 2.03 -17.46
CA ALA A 123 1.73 1.93 -16.73
C ALA A 123 1.80 1.11 -15.43
N ASP A 124 2.44 -0.05 -15.47
CA ASP A 124 2.55 -0.93 -14.31
C ASP A 124 3.55 -0.33 -13.31
N ARG A 125 4.64 0.27 -13.80
CA ARG A 125 5.56 1.05 -12.95
C ARG A 125 4.87 2.22 -12.25
N ALA A 126 3.96 2.93 -12.93
CA ALA A 126 3.19 4.01 -12.34
C ALA A 126 2.29 3.50 -11.21
N ARG A 127 1.52 2.43 -11.44
CA ARG A 127 0.66 1.81 -10.42
C ARG A 127 1.44 1.33 -9.21
N GLU A 128 2.57 0.67 -9.41
CA GLU A 128 3.43 0.21 -8.31
C GLU A 128 3.99 1.40 -7.52
N THR A 129 4.32 2.51 -8.20
CA THR A 129 4.74 3.76 -7.54
C THR A 129 3.60 4.36 -6.72
N GLU A 130 2.38 4.39 -7.25
CA GLU A 130 1.19 4.87 -6.55
C GLU A 130 0.88 4.00 -5.33
N ALA A 131 0.99 2.68 -5.47
CA ALA A 131 0.77 1.73 -4.40
C ALA A 131 1.80 1.87 -3.27
N ASN A 132 3.08 2.03 -3.60
CA ASN A 132 4.13 2.30 -2.62
C ASN A 132 3.89 3.59 -1.85
N ARG A 133 3.50 4.67 -2.55
CA ARG A 133 3.16 5.95 -1.92
C ARG A 133 1.94 5.82 -1.01
N PHE A 134 0.90 5.14 -1.45
CA PHE A 134 -0.30 4.91 -0.65
C PHE A 134 0.02 4.08 0.59
N ALA A 135 0.78 2.99 0.45
CA ALA A 135 1.18 2.15 1.58
C ALA A 135 1.98 2.95 2.63
N ALA A 136 2.92 3.78 2.16
CA ALA A 136 3.68 4.67 3.03
C ALA A 136 2.77 5.70 3.71
N ALA A 137 1.85 6.33 2.99
CA ALA A 137 0.89 7.28 3.54
C ALA A 137 -0.10 6.65 4.54
N LEU A 138 -0.51 5.40 4.29
CA LEU A 138 -1.42 4.65 5.15
C LEU A 138 -0.75 4.27 6.47
N LEU A 139 0.49 3.75 6.42
CA LEU A 139 1.22 3.32 7.61
C LEU A 139 1.89 4.48 8.35
N MET A 140 2.28 5.54 7.64
CA MET A 140 2.95 6.72 8.17
C MET A 140 2.24 8.01 7.73
N PRO A 141 1.03 8.29 8.27
CA PRO A 141 0.24 9.45 7.86
C PRO A 141 0.98 10.75 8.16
N GLU A 142 0.96 11.68 7.20
CA GLU A 142 1.73 12.93 7.32
C GLU A 142 1.46 13.70 8.62
N PRO A 143 0.21 13.87 9.11
CA PRO A 143 -0.03 14.60 10.36
C PRO A 143 0.62 13.92 11.57
N LEU A 144 0.61 12.59 11.61
CA LEU A 144 1.24 11.82 12.68
C LEU A 144 2.75 11.86 12.56
N MET A 145 3.29 11.71 11.34
CA MET A 145 4.72 11.84 11.07
C MET A 145 5.27 13.18 11.53
N ARG A 146 4.61 14.29 11.17
CA ARG A 146 5.04 15.63 11.59
C ARG A 146 5.03 15.78 13.12
N ARG A 147 4.01 15.26 13.79
CA ARG A 147 3.90 15.31 15.25
C ARG A 147 5.00 14.50 15.94
N GLU A 148 5.19 13.24 15.54
CA GLU A 148 6.18 12.36 16.17
C GLU A 148 7.61 12.82 15.85
N PHE A 149 7.88 13.28 14.63
CA PHE A 149 9.20 13.81 14.24
C PHE A 149 9.58 15.05 15.05
N ALA A 150 8.63 15.96 15.30
CA ALA A 150 8.85 17.13 16.15
C ALA A 150 9.12 16.76 17.62
N HIS A 151 8.64 15.61 18.08
CA HIS A 151 8.90 15.10 19.42
C HIS A 151 10.26 14.41 19.51
N ASN A 152 10.57 13.52 18.56
CA ASN A 152 11.83 12.82 18.47
C ASN A 152 12.12 12.44 16.99
N PRO A 153 13.12 13.08 16.35
CA PRO A 153 13.44 12.84 14.93
C PRO A 153 14.32 11.60 14.71
N ASP A 154 14.67 10.86 15.76
CA ASP A 154 15.46 9.63 15.66
C ASP A 154 14.74 8.56 14.79
N ILE A 155 15.43 8.08 13.76
CA ILE A 155 14.84 7.18 12.76
C ILE A 155 14.44 5.84 13.39
N ASP A 156 15.25 5.33 14.31
CA ASP A 156 15.00 4.04 14.96
C ASP A 156 13.75 4.13 15.85
N TYR A 157 13.63 5.20 16.64
CA TYR A 157 12.44 5.52 17.41
C TYR A 157 11.20 5.63 16.52
N LEU A 158 11.27 6.39 15.42
CA LEU A 158 10.13 6.58 14.53
C LEU A 158 9.75 5.25 13.85
N ALA A 159 10.72 4.49 13.34
CA ALA A 159 10.47 3.21 12.70
C ALA A 159 9.76 2.23 13.66
N TRP A 160 10.23 2.16 14.91
CA TRP A 160 9.57 1.41 15.97
C TRP A 160 8.15 1.91 16.24
N ARG A 161 7.98 3.24 16.40
CA ARG A 161 6.70 3.86 16.76
C ARG A 161 5.61 3.62 15.71
N PHE A 162 5.97 3.67 14.43
CA PHE A 162 5.07 3.43 13.29
C PHE A 162 4.98 1.95 12.90
N GLY A 163 5.86 1.10 13.44
CA GLY A 163 5.91 -0.33 13.13
C GLY A 163 6.34 -0.60 11.69
N VAL A 164 7.32 0.14 11.18
CA VAL A 164 7.88 -0.02 9.82
C VAL A 164 9.40 -0.28 9.91
N SER A 165 10.06 -0.56 8.77
CA SER A 165 11.52 -0.62 8.75
C SER A 165 12.13 0.79 8.79
N GLU A 166 13.36 0.90 9.32
CA GLU A 166 14.15 2.15 9.26
C GLU A 166 14.29 2.66 7.82
N GLN A 167 14.47 1.75 6.86
CA GLN A 167 14.53 2.10 5.44
C GLN A 167 13.24 2.78 4.95
N ALA A 168 12.06 2.20 5.25
CA ALA A 168 10.78 2.79 4.87
C ALA A 168 10.54 4.14 5.56
N MET A 169 10.95 4.25 6.83
CA MET A 169 10.89 5.49 7.59
C MET A 169 11.76 6.58 6.95
N GLY A 170 13.01 6.26 6.59
CA GLY A 170 13.93 7.18 5.92
C GLY A 170 13.37 7.71 4.59
N TYR A 171 12.78 6.84 3.77
CA TYR A 171 12.09 7.27 2.55
C TYR A 171 10.93 8.22 2.83
N ARG A 172 10.10 7.93 3.85
CA ARG A 172 8.96 8.77 4.21
C ARG A 172 9.38 10.14 4.73
N ILE A 173 10.42 10.21 5.56
CA ILE A 173 11.01 11.47 6.05
C ILE A 173 11.48 12.32 4.87
N ALA A 174 12.23 11.72 3.94
CA ALA A 174 12.71 12.41 2.74
C ALA A 174 11.56 12.89 1.84
N GLU A 175 10.53 12.05 1.63
CA GLU A 175 9.34 12.38 0.85
C GLU A 175 8.57 13.56 1.47
N LEU A 176 8.37 13.57 2.79
CA LEU A 176 7.68 14.64 3.52
C LEU A 176 8.51 15.92 3.69
N GLY A 177 9.80 15.88 3.32
CA GLY A 177 10.72 17.01 3.48
C GLY A 177 11.00 17.37 4.93
N LEU A 178 10.95 16.39 5.84
CA LEU A 178 11.26 16.59 7.26
C LEU A 178 12.79 16.66 7.43
N ARG A 179 13.27 17.74 8.05
CA ARG A 179 14.69 18.06 8.22
C ARG A 179 14.91 18.69 9.58
#